data_AF-A0A7Y4VWL1-F1
#
_entry.id   AF-A0A7Y4VWL1-F1
#
_cell.length_a   1.000
_cell.length_b   1.000
_cell.length_c   1.000
_cell.angle_alpha   90.00
_cell.angle_beta   90.00
_cell.angle_gamma   90.00
#
_symmetry.space_group_name_H-M   'P 1'
#
loop_
_entity.id
_entity.type
_entity.pdbx_description
1 polymer ?
#
loop_
_entity_poly.entity_id
_entity_poly.type
_entity_poly.pdbx_seq_one_letter_code
_entity_poly.pdbx_strand_id
1 'polypeptide(L)'
;MTAQRGFTLIELLVVMTILGILSGLSLLKLRDLRYAAVAAQMTQELRAVQVAAFNYFADHETWPLETGPGAVPAGLAPLLPAQLTSSFDRGEYVLDYENFGGTGEVVIGVSVTSSNERLFAKFAQFLGKGSPFFIAGNTITYLISGPGGIF
;
A
#
# COMPACT_ATOMS: atom_id res chain seq x y z
N MET A 1 31.96 50.44 17.89
CA MET A 1 30.82 50.39 16.95
C MET A 1 31.08 49.27 15.96
N THR A 2 30.40 48.13 16.09
CA THR A 2 30.55 46.99 15.18
C THR A 2 29.79 47.30 13.90
N ALA A 3 30.50 47.40 12.77
CA ALA A 3 29.89 47.64 11.47
C ALA A 3 29.05 46.42 11.05
N GLN A 4 27.73 46.57 10.97
CA GLN A 4 26.87 45.58 10.34
C GLN A 4 27.10 45.62 8.82
N ARG A 5 27.67 44.55 8.28
CA ARG A 5 27.79 44.33 6.84
C ARG A 5 26.42 43.94 6.29
N GLY A 6 25.89 44.75 5.37
CA GLY A 6 24.71 44.39 4.57
C GLY A 6 25.07 43.44 3.43
N PHE A 7 24.09 42.66 2.97
CA PHE A 7 24.22 41.82 1.76
C PHE A 7 24.16 42.68 0.50
N THR A 8 24.92 42.30 -0.53
CA THR A 8 24.84 42.94 -1.85
C THR A 8 23.67 42.39 -2.66
N LEU A 9 23.15 43.21 -3.58
CA LEU A 9 22.08 42.82 -4.52
C LEU A 9 22.47 41.61 -5.37
N ILE A 10 23.74 41.53 -5.79
CA ILE A 10 24.25 40.44 -6.61
C ILE A 10 24.35 39.13 -5.82
N GLU A 11 24.74 39.19 -4.55
CA GLU A 11 24.74 38.01 -3.68
C GLU A 11 23.32 37.45 -3.50
N LEU A 12 22.34 38.31 -3.24
CA LEU A 12 20.94 37.87 -3.15
C LEU A 12 20.46 37.26 -4.48
N LEU A 13 20.82 37.86 -5.61
CA LEU A 13 20.43 37.41 -6.94
C LEU A 13 21.00 36.03 -7.27
N VAL A 14 22.28 35.81 -7.00
CA VAL A 14 22.93 34.50 -7.23
C VAL A 14 22.30 33.44 -6.33
N VAL A 15 22.01 33.76 -5.06
CA VAL A 15 21.39 32.82 -4.13
C VAL A 15 20.00 32.40 -4.60
N MET A 16 19.11 33.34 -4.96
CA MET A 16 17.79 32.98 -5.46
C MET A 16 17.84 32.23 -6.79
N THR A 17 18.83 32.53 -7.65
CA THR A 17 19.04 31.81 -8.91
C THR A 17 19.42 30.35 -8.65
N ILE A 18 20.36 30.10 -7.73
CA ILE A 18 20.77 28.74 -7.35
C ILE A 18 19.61 28.00 -6.69
N LEU A 19 18.89 28.64 -5.74
CA LEU A 19 17.72 28.05 -5.10
C LEU A 19 16.62 27.72 -6.11
N GLY A 20 16.38 28.56 -7.12
CA GLY A 20 15.42 28.30 -8.20
C GLY A 20 15.78 27.06 -9.01
N ILE A 21 17.06 26.92 -9.41
CA ILE A 21 17.55 25.75 -10.15
C ILE A 21 17.40 24.47 -9.30
N LEU A 22 17.85 24.49 -8.05
CA LEU A 22 17.76 23.34 -7.14
C LEU A 22 16.31 22.94 -6.86
N SER A 23 15.42 23.92 -6.68
CA SER A 23 13.99 23.68 -6.44
C SER A 23 13.31 23.05 -7.65
N GLY A 24 13.60 23.52 -8.87
CA GLY A 24 13.06 22.95 -10.10
C GLY A 24 13.44 21.49 -10.30
N LEU A 25 14.70 21.12 -10.04
CA LEU A 25 15.16 19.73 -10.14
C LEU A 25 14.53 18.81 -9.09
N SER A 26 14.21 19.34 -7.91
CA SER A 26 13.68 18.56 -6.78
C SER A 26 12.23 18.12 -6.99
N LEU A 27 11.40 18.95 -7.64
CA LEU A 27 9.97 18.68 -7.83
C LEU A 27 9.69 17.42 -8.66
N LEU A 28 10.50 17.15 -9.70
CA LEU A 28 10.30 15.99 -10.57
C LEU A 28 10.53 14.68 -9.82
N LYS A 29 11.56 14.61 -8.97
CA LYS A 29 11.88 13.40 -8.18
C LYS A 29 10.85 13.09 -7.10
N LEU A 30 10.18 14.10 -6.56
CA LEU A 30 9.19 13.92 -5.50
C LEU A 30 7.97 13.08 -5.94
N ARG A 31 7.56 13.19 -7.21
CA ARG A 31 6.41 12.44 -7.74
C ARG A 31 6.65 10.93 -7.74
N ASP A 32 7.84 10.51 -8.18
CA ASP A 32 8.22 9.09 -8.19
C ASP A 32 8.43 8.53 -6.79
N LEU A 33 9.02 9.33 -5.89
CA LEU A 33 9.17 8.97 -4.47
C LEU A 33 7.82 8.78 -3.79
N ARG A 34 6.82 9.61 -4.10
CA ARG A 34 5.45 9.44 -3.60
C ARG A 34 4.87 8.10 -4.03
N TYR A 35 4.95 7.74 -5.31
CA TYR A 35 4.46 6.44 -5.77
C TYR A 35 5.19 5.26 -5.12
N ALA A 36 6.49 5.37 -4.91
CA ALA A 36 7.25 4.35 -4.19
C ALA A 36 6.81 4.21 -2.72
N ALA A 37 6.56 5.33 -2.03
CA ALA A 37 6.08 5.34 -0.65
C ALA A 37 4.67 4.72 -0.54
N VAL A 38 3.76 5.08 -1.44
CA VAL A 38 2.40 4.51 -1.47
C VAL A 38 2.45 3.02 -1.81
N ALA A 39 3.27 2.59 -2.77
CA ALA A 39 3.44 1.17 -3.08
C ALA A 39 4.00 0.34 -1.89
N ALA A 40 4.94 0.92 -1.13
CA ALA A 40 5.44 0.29 0.09
C ALA A 40 4.34 0.19 1.16
N GLN A 41 3.53 1.23 1.33
CA GLN A 41 2.37 1.23 2.22
C GLN A 41 1.35 0.16 1.81
N MET A 42 0.98 0.07 0.53
CA MET A 42 0.07 -0.96 0.01
C MET A 42 0.55 -2.37 0.38
N THR A 43 1.85 -2.61 0.23
CA THR A 43 2.47 -3.91 0.56
C THR A 43 2.40 -4.21 2.05
N GLN A 44 2.63 -3.20 2.91
CA GLN A 44 2.54 -3.35 4.35
C GLN A 44 1.10 -3.61 4.80
N GLU A 45 0.14 -2.87 4.26
CA GLU A 45 -1.28 -3.03 4.58
C GLU A 45 -1.81 -4.40 4.12
N LEU A 46 -1.44 -4.85 2.93
CA LEU A 46 -1.76 -6.21 2.45
C LEU A 46 -1.25 -7.28 3.42
N ARG A 47 0.01 -7.17 3.86
CA ARG A 47 0.58 -8.12 4.83
C ARG A 47 -0.12 -8.05 6.18
N ALA A 48 -0.54 -6.86 6.62
CA ALA A 48 -1.29 -6.71 7.86
C ALA A 48 -2.65 -7.42 7.80
N VAL A 49 -3.37 -7.31 6.68
CA VAL A 49 -4.62 -8.05 6.44
C VAL A 49 -4.37 -9.56 6.41
N GLN A 50 -3.30 -10.02 5.75
CA GLN A 50 -2.92 -11.43 5.73
C GLN A 50 -2.65 -11.98 7.14
N VAL A 51 -1.87 -11.28 7.96
CA VAL A 51 -1.58 -11.68 9.34
C VAL A 51 -2.87 -11.68 10.18
N ALA A 52 -3.72 -10.67 10.04
CA ALA A 52 -5.00 -10.61 10.74
C ALA A 52 -5.92 -11.79 10.36
N ALA A 53 -5.95 -12.19 9.09
CA ALA A 53 -6.73 -13.34 8.63
C ALA A 53 -6.21 -14.65 9.23
N PHE A 54 -4.89 -14.87 9.27
CA PHE A 54 -4.31 -16.05 9.92
C PHE A 54 -4.57 -16.08 11.42
N ASN A 55 -4.47 -14.94 12.10
CA ASN A 55 -4.78 -14.86 13.54
C ASN A 55 -6.25 -15.18 13.81
N TYR A 56 -7.18 -14.66 12.99
CA TYR A 56 -8.59 -14.97 13.12
C TYR A 56 -8.84 -16.48 12.96
N PHE A 57 -8.23 -17.09 11.94
CA PHE A 57 -8.35 -18.53 11.69
C PHE A 57 -7.77 -19.35 12.85
N ALA A 58 -6.64 -18.94 13.42
CA ALA A 58 -6.03 -19.61 14.57
C ALA A 58 -6.97 -19.62 15.80
N ASP A 59 -7.76 -18.57 15.98
CA ASP A 59 -8.67 -18.43 17.12
C ASP A 59 -10.06 -19.07 16.88
N HIS A 60 -10.55 -19.09 15.64
CA HIS A 60 -11.94 -19.46 15.31
C HIS A 60 -12.07 -20.70 14.42
N GLU A 61 -10.95 -21.29 13.97
CA GLU A 61 -10.86 -22.43 13.02
C GLU A 61 -11.64 -22.22 11.71
N THR A 62 -12.03 -20.99 11.43
CA THR A 62 -12.85 -20.57 10.30
C THR A 62 -12.30 -19.25 9.79
N TRP A 63 -12.45 -19.01 8.48
CA TRP A 63 -12.03 -17.76 7.90
C TRP A 63 -13.10 -16.68 8.06
N PRO A 64 -12.72 -15.40 8.19
CA PRO A 64 -13.67 -14.29 8.19
C PRO A 64 -14.60 -14.32 6.98
N LEU A 65 -15.83 -13.84 7.18
CA LEU A 65 -16.76 -13.61 6.08
C LEU A 65 -16.27 -12.44 5.22
N GLU A 66 -16.43 -12.56 3.91
CA GLU A 66 -16.21 -11.43 3.01
C GLU A 66 -17.29 -10.35 3.17
N THR A 67 -16.93 -9.12 2.86
CA THR A 67 -17.85 -7.97 2.89
C THR A 67 -17.83 -7.19 1.56
N GLY A 68 -16.80 -7.42 0.74
CA GLY A 68 -16.60 -6.81 -0.57
C GLY A 68 -15.61 -5.64 -0.56
N PRO A 69 -15.33 -5.07 -1.75
CA PRO A 69 -14.24 -4.12 -1.94
C PRO A 69 -14.37 -2.86 -1.07
N GLY A 70 -13.27 -2.48 -0.41
CA GLY A 70 -13.19 -1.26 0.39
C GLY A 70 -13.87 -1.33 1.76
N ALA A 71 -14.61 -2.41 2.04
CA ALA A 71 -15.18 -2.68 3.34
C ALA A 71 -14.24 -3.54 4.19
N VAL A 72 -14.21 -3.27 5.50
CA VAL A 72 -13.44 -4.05 6.47
C VAL A 72 -14.32 -5.21 6.96
N PRO A 73 -13.91 -6.47 6.81
CA PRO A 73 -14.62 -7.60 7.41
C PRO A 73 -14.70 -7.47 8.92
N ALA A 74 -15.89 -7.68 9.50
CA ALA A 74 -16.11 -7.53 10.94
C ALA A 74 -15.18 -8.42 11.79
N GLY A 75 -14.87 -9.63 11.31
CA GLY A 75 -13.93 -10.55 11.97
C GLY A 75 -12.47 -10.07 11.95
N LEU A 76 -12.09 -9.26 10.96
CA LEU A 76 -10.72 -8.75 10.85
C LEU A 76 -10.51 -7.43 11.61
N ALA A 77 -11.54 -6.60 11.72
CA ALA A 77 -11.46 -5.29 12.37
C ALA A 77 -10.67 -5.25 13.71
N PRO A 78 -10.87 -6.19 14.67
CA PRO A 78 -10.14 -6.16 15.94
C PRO A 78 -8.66 -6.58 15.84
N LEU A 79 -8.27 -7.25 14.75
CA LEU A 79 -6.92 -7.79 14.54
C LEU A 79 -6.06 -6.92 13.62
N LEU A 80 -6.66 -5.89 13.03
CA LEU A 80 -6.02 -4.97 12.11
C LEU A 80 -5.35 -3.80 12.85
N PRO A 81 -4.30 -3.20 12.26
CA PRO A 81 -3.75 -1.95 12.77
C PRO A 81 -4.79 -0.82 12.64
N ALA A 82 -4.72 0.16 13.54
CA ALA A 82 -5.74 1.21 13.68
C ALA A 82 -6.11 1.95 12.38
N GLN A 83 -5.16 2.05 11.44
CA GLN A 83 -5.37 2.71 10.15
C GLN A 83 -6.29 1.92 9.21
N LEU A 84 -6.46 0.62 9.42
CA LEU A 84 -7.24 -0.30 8.57
C LEU A 84 -8.55 -0.76 9.23
N THR A 85 -8.79 -0.42 10.49
CA THR A 85 -9.98 -0.88 11.23
C THR A 85 -11.29 -0.31 10.70
N SER A 86 -11.26 0.88 10.10
CA SER A 86 -12.48 1.61 9.69
C SER A 86 -12.78 1.57 8.19
N SER A 87 -11.77 1.42 7.33
CA SER A 87 -11.96 1.45 5.87
C SER A 87 -10.78 0.80 5.14
N PHE A 88 -11.11 0.03 4.09
CA PHE A 88 -10.17 -0.48 3.10
C PHE A 88 -10.11 0.37 1.82
N ASP A 89 -10.97 1.37 1.69
CA ASP A 89 -10.81 2.43 0.69
C ASP A 89 -9.74 3.43 1.14
N ARG A 90 -8.65 3.50 0.37
CA ARG A 90 -7.48 4.35 0.63
C ARG A 90 -7.39 5.53 -0.35
N GLY A 91 -8.42 5.75 -1.18
CA GLY A 91 -8.50 6.79 -2.19
C GLY A 91 -7.65 6.52 -3.43
N GLU A 92 -6.37 6.18 -3.29
CA GLU A 92 -5.48 5.83 -4.42
C GLU A 92 -5.55 4.34 -4.80
N TYR A 93 -5.96 3.49 -3.85
CA TYR A 93 -6.16 2.07 -4.03
C TYR A 93 -7.22 1.56 -3.05
N VAL A 94 -7.78 0.40 -3.36
CA VAL A 94 -8.79 -0.27 -2.54
C VAL A 94 -8.28 -1.66 -2.20
N LEU A 95 -8.36 -2.02 -0.92
CA LEU A 95 -8.16 -3.39 -0.47
C LEU A 95 -9.49 -4.13 -0.51
N ASP A 96 -9.44 -5.40 -0.84
CA ASP A 96 -10.59 -6.29 -0.78
C ASP A 96 -10.16 -7.62 -0.17
N TYR A 97 -10.95 -8.10 0.79
CA TYR A 97 -10.76 -9.40 1.40
C TYR A 97 -11.80 -10.34 0.81
N GLU A 98 -11.31 -11.37 0.12
CA GLU A 98 -12.13 -12.33 -0.58
C GLU A 98 -12.05 -13.67 0.13
N ASN A 99 -13.22 -14.24 0.42
CA ASN A 99 -13.31 -15.61 0.92
C ASN A 99 -13.89 -16.47 -0.19
N PHE A 100 -13.01 -17.06 -1.01
CA PHE A 100 -13.39 -17.85 -2.19
C PHE A 100 -13.96 -19.23 -1.84
N GLY A 101 -14.68 -19.34 -0.71
CA GLY A 101 -15.12 -20.59 -0.10
C GLY A 101 -15.54 -21.69 -1.08
N GLY A 102 -15.11 -22.92 -0.77
CA GLY A 102 -15.43 -24.13 -1.54
C GLY A 102 -15.43 -25.39 -0.67
N THR A 103 -15.96 -26.49 -1.21
CA THR A 103 -15.90 -27.81 -0.56
C THR A 103 -14.47 -28.34 -0.59
N GLY A 104 -13.80 -28.35 0.56
CA GLY A 104 -12.54 -29.08 0.79
C GLY A 104 -11.29 -28.22 0.97
N GLU A 105 -11.22 -27.03 0.36
CA GLU A 105 -10.13 -26.08 0.57
C GLU A 105 -10.69 -24.66 0.59
N VAL A 106 -10.48 -23.94 1.71
CA VAL A 106 -10.78 -22.50 1.75
C VAL A 106 -9.53 -21.76 1.32
N VAL A 107 -9.61 -21.16 0.13
CA VAL A 107 -8.63 -20.22 -0.37
C VAL A 107 -9.14 -18.82 -0.05
N ILE A 108 -8.31 -18.04 0.63
CA ILE A 108 -8.58 -16.65 0.92
C ILE A 108 -7.76 -15.77 -0.02
N GLY A 109 -8.34 -14.67 -0.48
CA GLY A 109 -7.69 -13.65 -1.28
C GLY A 109 -7.59 -12.34 -0.52
N VAL A 110 -6.46 -11.65 -0.66
CA VAL A 110 -6.40 -10.21 -0.39
C VAL A 110 -6.05 -9.50 -1.69
N SER A 111 -7.03 -8.79 -2.23
CA SER A 111 -6.94 -8.07 -3.49
C SER A 111 -6.61 -6.60 -3.25
N VAL A 112 -5.76 -6.04 -4.11
CA VAL A 112 -5.45 -4.61 -4.15
C VAL A 112 -5.74 -4.11 -5.55
N THR A 113 -6.68 -3.18 -5.66
CA THR A 113 -7.07 -2.56 -6.92
C THR A 113 -6.67 -1.09 -6.94
N SER A 114 -6.06 -0.62 -8.04
CA SER A 114 -5.78 0.80 -8.24
C SER A 114 -6.02 1.22 -9.69
N SER A 115 -6.71 2.34 -9.88
CA SER A 115 -6.93 2.95 -11.20
C SER A 115 -5.66 3.62 -11.76
N ASN A 116 -4.62 3.80 -10.94
CA ASN A 116 -3.37 4.41 -11.35
C ASN A 116 -2.33 3.37 -11.79
N GLU A 117 -2.13 3.25 -13.10
CA GLU A 117 -1.19 2.29 -13.71
C GLU A 117 0.26 2.44 -13.22
N ARG A 118 0.72 3.68 -12.96
CA ARG A 118 2.10 3.92 -12.51
C ARG A 118 2.31 3.43 -11.08
N LEU A 119 1.34 3.70 -10.21
CA LEU A 119 1.35 3.21 -8.84
C LEU A 119 1.28 1.68 -8.83
N PHE A 120 0.38 1.11 -9.63
CA PHE A 120 0.22 -0.34 -9.76
C PHE A 120 1.50 -1.03 -10.23
N ALA A 121 2.17 -0.49 -11.25
CA ALA A 121 3.44 -1.02 -11.74
C ALA A 121 4.53 -0.99 -10.65
N LYS A 122 4.59 0.08 -9.84
CA LYS A 122 5.51 0.16 -8.70
C LYS A 122 5.16 -0.86 -7.63
N PHE A 123 3.89 -1.01 -7.30
CA PHE A 123 3.42 -2.00 -6.34
C PHE A 123 3.77 -3.43 -6.75
N ALA A 124 3.52 -3.81 -8.01
CA ALA A 124 3.92 -5.10 -8.56
C ALA A 124 5.44 -5.35 -8.45
N GLN A 125 6.25 -4.31 -8.65
CA GLN A 125 7.70 -4.38 -8.46
C GLN A 125 8.07 -4.66 -6.98
N PHE A 126 7.35 -4.05 -6.03
CA PHE A 126 7.60 -4.21 -4.59
C PHE A 126 7.21 -5.58 -4.04
N LEU A 127 6.13 -6.18 -4.54
CA LEU A 127 5.70 -7.52 -4.14
C LEU A 127 6.72 -8.62 -4.53
N GLY A 128 7.50 -8.38 -5.59
CA GLY A 128 8.52 -9.32 -6.05
C GLY A 128 7.92 -10.64 -6.58
N LYS A 129 8.75 -11.71 -6.70
CA LYS A 129 8.33 -13.04 -7.19
C LYS A 129 8.03 -14.05 -6.07
N GLY A 130 8.05 -13.62 -4.80
CA GLY A 130 8.14 -14.52 -3.65
C GLY A 130 6.80 -15.02 -3.10
N SER A 131 5.68 -14.65 -3.72
CA SER A 131 4.35 -15.02 -3.22
C SER A 131 3.40 -15.40 -4.36
N PRO A 132 2.46 -16.32 -4.13
CA PRO A 132 1.46 -16.68 -5.13
C PRO A 132 0.42 -15.57 -5.19
N PHE A 133 0.62 -14.67 -6.14
CA PHE A 133 -0.38 -13.68 -6.53
C PHE A 133 -0.73 -13.89 -8.00
N PHE A 134 -1.96 -13.54 -8.35
CA PHE A 134 -2.34 -13.38 -9.75
C PHE A 134 -2.67 -11.93 -10.03
N ILE A 135 -2.49 -11.53 -11.28
CA ILE A 135 -2.77 -10.19 -11.76
C ILE A 135 -3.93 -10.28 -12.74
N ALA A 136 -5.01 -9.57 -12.45
CA ALA A 136 -6.17 -9.44 -13.33
C ALA A 136 -6.42 -7.95 -13.59
N GLY A 137 -6.00 -7.46 -14.76
CA GLY A 137 -6.08 -6.05 -15.11
C GLY A 137 -5.32 -5.16 -14.11
N ASN A 138 -6.06 -4.32 -13.39
CA ASN A 138 -5.55 -3.37 -12.39
C ASN A 138 -5.65 -3.88 -10.94
N THR A 139 -5.88 -5.19 -10.76
CA THR A 139 -5.99 -5.84 -9.46
C THR A 139 -4.88 -6.88 -9.31
N ILE A 140 -4.20 -6.85 -8.16
CA ILE A 140 -3.35 -7.96 -7.71
C ILE A 140 -4.06 -8.65 -6.56
N THR A 141 -4.26 -9.95 -6.69
CA THR A 141 -4.85 -10.77 -5.63
C THR A 141 -3.78 -11.67 -5.06
N TYR A 142 -3.53 -11.51 -3.76
CA TYR A 142 -2.64 -12.37 -3.01
C TYR A 142 -3.42 -13.54 -2.45
N LEU A 143 -2.99 -14.76 -2.78
CA LEU A 143 -3.65 -15.97 -2.29
C LEU A 143 -3.05 -16.42 -0.96
N ILE A 144 -3.95 -16.69 -0.01
CA ILE A 144 -3.69 -17.23 1.31
C ILE A 144 -4.34 -18.61 1.35
N SER A 145 -3.54 -19.67 1.33
CA SER A 145 -4.01 -21.03 1.55
C SER A 145 -4.04 -21.36 3.04
N GLY A 146 -5.05 -22.09 3.49
CA GLY A 146 -5.10 -22.62 4.85
C GLY A 146 -4.12 -23.77 5.10
N PRO A 147 -4.05 -24.29 6.34
CA PRO A 147 -3.07 -25.28 6.78
C PRO A 147 -3.03 -26.64 6.04
N GLY A 148 -3.80 -26.81 4.95
CA GLY A 148 -3.78 -27.97 4.08
C GLY A 148 -3.59 -27.66 2.58
N GLY A 149 -3.48 -26.39 2.17
CA GLY A 149 -3.44 -26.02 0.75
C GLY A 149 -2.05 -26.07 0.14
N ILE A 150 -1.90 -26.87 -0.90
CA ILE A 150 -0.72 -26.97 -1.78
C ILE A 150 -0.76 -25.81 -2.79
N PHE A 151 0.37 -25.16 -3.05
CA PHE A 151 0.52 -24.21 -4.17
C PHE A 151 0.82 -24.92 -5.49
#